data_AF-A0A450ZJU3-F1
#
_entry.id   AF-A0A450ZJU3-F1
#
_cell.length_a   1.000
_cell.length_b   1.000
_cell.length_c   1.000
_cell.angle_alpha   90.00
_cell.angle_beta   90.00
_cell.angle_gamma   90.00
#
_symmetry.space_group_name_H-M   'P 1'
#
loop_
_entity.id
_entity.type
_entity.pdbx_description
1 polymer ?
#
loop_
_entity_poly.entity_id
_entity_poly.type
_entity_poly.pdbx_seq_one_letter_code
_entity_poly.pdbx_strand_id
1 'polypeptide(L)'
;MSAITGTGNPTTWKNAMGSLCRIGETPKHPLFEVTLEPKSSEYEEVIRGIWPLRERVYREHYPEIHVVENDPYDQYSCVIYTRNSSGRMTSTVRIAFDGELGIPEVALVSDLVDQYQDAEIQFAELGRFVIDGETQGLDGPLKNYYRAYYELGKRWGIDVYLNLCARK
;
A
#
# COMPACT_ATOMS: atom_id res chain seq x y z
N MET A 1 10.09 20.97 -8.62
CA MET A 1 9.63 19.69 -8.05
C MET A 1 9.78 19.80 -6.55
N SER A 2 8.67 19.99 -5.83
CA SER A 2 8.70 20.29 -4.40
C SER A 2 8.83 18.98 -3.62
N ALA A 3 9.93 18.81 -2.89
CA ALA A 3 9.96 17.85 -1.80
C ALA A 3 8.98 18.37 -0.75
N ILE A 4 7.93 17.60 -0.42
CA ILE A 4 7.06 17.93 0.70
C ILE A 4 7.88 17.68 1.98
N THR A 5 8.68 18.67 2.35
CA THR A 5 9.21 18.86 3.70
C THR A 5 8.11 19.53 4.51
N GLY A 6 7.03 18.80 4.76
CA GLY A 6 5.87 19.31 5.49
C GLY A 6 6.11 19.30 6.99
N THR A 7 6.75 20.35 7.53
CA THR A 7 6.58 20.73 8.93
C THR A 7 5.20 21.37 9.10
N GLY A 8 4.17 20.57 9.36
CA GLY A 8 2.81 21.06 9.57
C GLY A 8 1.80 19.92 9.72
N ASN A 9 1.30 19.74 10.94
CA ASN A 9 0.45 18.64 11.43
C ASN A 9 1.04 17.22 11.30
N PRO A 10 0.98 16.38 12.36
CA PRO A 10 1.32 14.97 12.22
C PRO A 10 0.40 14.37 11.15
N THR A 11 0.98 13.88 10.05
CA THR A 11 0.24 13.19 9.00
C THR A 11 -0.30 11.90 9.61
N THR A 12 -1.57 11.83 9.97
CA THR A 12 -2.18 10.62 10.52
C THR A 12 -2.61 9.66 9.40
N TRP A 13 -2.89 8.41 9.73
CA TRP A 13 -3.48 7.45 8.79
C TRP A 13 -4.76 7.98 8.12
N LYS A 14 -5.57 8.79 8.82
CA LYS A 14 -6.79 9.41 8.27
C LYS A 14 -6.49 10.29 7.07
N ASN A 15 -5.35 10.98 7.09
CA ASN A 15 -4.92 11.86 6.01
C ASN A 15 -4.34 11.07 4.82
N ALA A 16 -3.96 9.80 5.04
CA ALA A 16 -3.41 8.94 4.00
C ALA A 16 -4.49 8.13 3.25
N MET A 17 -5.74 8.17 3.72
CA MET A 17 -6.87 7.48 3.07
C MET A 17 -7.12 7.98 1.66
N GLY A 18 -7.28 7.04 0.73
CA GLY A 18 -7.49 7.29 -0.69
C GLY A 18 -6.24 7.77 -1.42
N SER A 19 -5.07 7.83 -0.77
CA SER A 19 -3.85 8.35 -1.38
C SER A 19 -3.03 7.27 -2.10
N LEU A 20 -2.16 7.71 -3.01
CA LEU A 20 -1.13 6.85 -3.61
C LEU A 20 0.25 7.30 -3.14
N CYS A 21 1.07 6.35 -2.73
CA CYS A 21 2.44 6.59 -2.27
C CYS A 21 3.43 5.94 -3.22
N ARG A 22 4.17 6.74 -3.99
CA ARG A 22 5.30 6.21 -4.73
C ARG A 22 6.46 5.97 -3.77
N ILE A 23 7.05 4.79 -3.79
CA ILE A 23 8.35 4.53 -3.16
C ILE A 23 9.42 4.28 -4.23
N GLY A 24 10.66 4.65 -3.89
CA GLY A 24 11.82 4.42 -4.73
C GLY A 24 13.10 4.81 -4.04
N GLU A 25 14.23 4.44 -4.63
CA GLU A 25 15.55 4.78 -4.16
C GLU A 25 16.10 5.99 -4.92
N THR A 26 16.69 6.92 -4.19
CA THR A 26 17.57 7.94 -4.75
C THR A 26 18.95 7.82 -4.07
N PRO A 27 20.04 8.30 -4.70
CA PRO A 27 21.37 8.25 -4.10
C PRO A 27 21.49 8.93 -2.73
N LYS A 28 20.57 9.85 -2.40
CA LYS A 28 20.54 10.59 -1.13
C LYS A 28 19.46 10.09 -0.17
N HIS A 29 18.35 9.60 -0.69
CA HIS A 29 17.22 9.10 0.06
C HIS A 29 16.88 7.70 -0.43
N PRO A 30 17.20 6.65 0.35
CA PRO A 30 16.83 5.28 0.03
C PRO A 30 15.31 5.04 0.05
N LEU A 31 14.51 6.02 0.47
CA LEU A 31 13.07 6.05 0.31
C LEU A 31 12.65 7.47 -0.07
N PHE A 32 12.10 7.65 -1.27
CA PHE A 32 11.45 8.88 -1.70
C PHE A 32 9.94 8.65 -1.76
N GLU A 33 9.16 9.51 -1.11
CA GLU A 33 7.70 9.48 -1.04
C GLU A 33 7.10 10.58 -1.92
N VAL A 34 6.16 10.21 -2.78
CA VAL A 34 5.21 11.15 -3.39
C VAL A 34 3.82 10.67 -3.07
N THR A 35 3.12 11.44 -2.24
CA THR A 35 1.70 11.25 -1.96
C THR A 35 0.90 11.98 -3.02
N LEU A 36 0.08 11.25 -3.78
CA LEU A 36 -0.86 11.82 -4.74
C LEU A 36 -2.25 11.86 -4.11
N GLU A 37 -2.82 13.05 -4.07
CA GLU A 37 -4.21 13.26 -3.71
C GLU A 37 -5.16 12.69 -4.78
N PRO A 38 -6.34 12.17 -4.38
CA PRO A 38 -7.34 11.70 -5.32
C PRO A 38 -7.67 12.70 -6.43
N LYS A 39 -7.99 12.17 -7.62
CA LYS A 39 -8.52 12.93 -8.78
C LYS A 39 -7.52 13.85 -9.50
N SER A 40 -6.24 13.81 -9.18
CA SER A 40 -5.21 14.42 -10.05
C SER A 40 -5.01 13.60 -11.33
N SER A 41 -4.54 14.22 -12.42
CA SER A 41 -4.23 13.48 -13.65
C SER A 41 -3.17 12.40 -13.45
N GLU A 42 -2.21 12.66 -12.56
CA GLU A 42 -1.17 11.69 -12.19
C GLU A 42 -1.74 10.54 -11.35
N TYR A 43 -2.68 10.83 -10.44
CA TYR A 43 -3.39 9.80 -9.68
C TYR A 43 -4.11 8.81 -10.61
N GLU A 44 -4.88 9.32 -11.57
CA GLU A 44 -5.60 8.52 -12.55
C GLU A 44 -4.65 7.66 -13.40
N GLU A 45 -3.52 8.22 -13.82
CA GLU A 45 -2.49 7.49 -14.56
C GLU A 45 -1.92 6.33 -13.73
N VAL A 46 -1.64 6.56 -12.44
CA VAL A 46 -1.10 5.53 -11.55
C VAL A 46 -2.10 4.42 -11.31
N ILE A 47 -3.37 4.73 -11.01
CA ILE A 47 -4.44 3.73 -10.82
C ILE A 47 -4.58 2.86 -12.07
N ARG A 48 -4.64 3.46 -13.26
CA ARG A 48 -4.69 2.75 -14.54
C ARG A 48 -3.48 1.84 -14.79
N GLY A 49 -2.33 2.14 -14.18
CA GLY A 49 -1.13 1.29 -14.24
C GLY A 49 -1.10 0.16 -13.21
N ILE A 50 -1.71 0.36 -12.03
CA ILE A 50 -1.75 -0.63 -10.94
C ILE A 50 -2.67 -1.79 -11.31
N TRP A 51 -3.82 -1.50 -11.92
CA TRP A 51 -4.81 -2.51 -12.25
C TRP A 51 -4.27 -3.63 -13.17
N PRO A 52 -3.70 -3.32 -14.36
CA PRO A 52 -3.15 -4.35 -15.24
C PRO A 52 -1.99 -5.13 -14.60
N LEU A 53 -1.21 -4.51 -13.72
CA LEU A 53 -0.15 -5.20 -12.97
C LEU A 53 -0.75 -6.26 -12.04
N ARG A 54 -1.76 -5.89 -11.23
CA ARG A 54 -2.44 -6.83 -10.33
C ARG A 54 -3.11 -7.94 -11.12
N GLU A 55 -3.88 -7.60 -12.14
CA GLU A 55 -4.59 -8.58 -12.97
C GLU A 55 -3.64 -9.60 -13.58
N ARG A 56 -2.51 -9.15 -14.17
CA ARG A 56 -1.52 -10.03 -14.78
C ARG A 56 -0.91 -10.99 -13.77
N VAL A 57 -0.40 -10.48 -12.63
CA VAL A 57 0.32 -11.31 -11.65
C VAL A 57 -0.62 -12.23 -10.88
N TYR A 58 -1.82 -11.76 -10.51
CA TYR A 58 -2.81 -12.62 -9.87
C TYR A 58 -3.31 -13.72 -10.80
N ARG A 59 -3.56 -13.43 -12.08
CA ARG A 59 -4.00 -14.46 -13.04
C ARG A 59 -2.97 -15.58 -13.21
N GLU A 60 -1.68 -15.26 -13.18
CA GLU A 60 -0.60 -16.23 -13.32
C GLU A 60 -0.54 -17.21 -12.13
N HIS A 61 -0.72 -16.72 -10.91
CA HIS A 61 -0.52 -17.51 -9.69
C HIS A 61 -1.82 -17.98 -9.01
N TYR A 62 -2.93 -17.30 -9.27
CA TYR A 62 -4.24 -17.47 -8.62
C TYR A 62 -5.38 -17.21 -9.62
N PRO A 63 -5.54 -18.05 -10.66
CA PRO A 63 -6.48 -17.82 -11.76
C PRO A 63 -7.95 -17.69 -11.33
N GLU A 64 -8.31 -18.22 -10.17
CA GLU A 64 -9.63 -18.13 -9.55
C GLU A 64 -9.87 -16.82 -8.79
N ILE A 65 -8.84 -16.00 -8.55
CA ILE A 65 -8.98 -14.70 -7.92
C ILE A 65 -9.37 -13.68 -8.99
N HIS A 66 -10.62 -13.24 -8.93
CA HIS A 66 -11.07 -12.06 -9.65
C HIS A 66 -10.64 -10.81 -8.88
N VAL A 67 -9.56 -10.17 -9.31
CA VAL A 67 -9.26 -8.81 -8.89
C VAL A 67 -10.41 -7.94 -9.40
N VAL A 68 -10.84 -6.93 -8.64
CA VAL A 68 -11.83 -5.93 -9.07
C VAL A 68 -11.15 -4.56 -9.18
N GLU A 69 -11.43 -3.84 -10.26
CA GLU A 69 -10.80 -2.53 -10.52
C GLU A 69 -11.27 -1.47 -9.52
N ASN A 70 -12.50 -1.62 -9.03
CA ASN A 70 -13.10 -0.77 -8.02
C ASN A 70 -13.29 -1.57 -6.73
N ASP A 71 -12.25 -1.63 -5.91
CA ASP A 71 -12.32 -2.26 -4.60
C ASP A 71 -12.80 -1.21 -3.57
N PRO A 72 -13.90 -1.46 -2.81
CA PRO A 72 -14.46 -0.48 -1.89
C PRO A 72 -13.50 -0.06 -0.76
N TYR A 73 -12.47 -0.88 -0.50
CA TYR A 73 -11.43 -0.58 0.48
C TYR A 73 -10.40 0.44 -0.03
N ASP A 74 -10.35 0.74 -1.34
CA ASP A 74 -9.31 1.61 -1.88
C ASP A 74 -9.40 3.04 -1.32
N GLN A 75 -10.62 3.55 -1.07
CA GLN A 75 -10.82 4.86 -0.43
C GLN A 75 -10.39 4.91 1.06
N TYR A 76 -10.34 3.75 1.72
CA TYR A 76 -9.93 3.60 3.12
C TYR A 76 -8.48 3.11 3.24
N SER A 77 -7.69 3.31 2.18
CA SER A 77 -6.34 2.77 2.09
C SER A 77 -5.35 3.77 1.54
N CYS A 78 -4.07 3.50 1.73
CA CYS A 78 -3.01 4.07 0.92
C CYS A 78 -2.44 2.97 0.02
N VAL A 79 -2.33 3.23 -1.29
CA VAL A 79 -1.67 2.29 -2.21
C VAL A 79 -0.24 2.71 -2.45
N ILE A 80 0.70 1.86 -2.03
CA ILE A 80 2.12 2.06 -2.29
C ILE A 80 2.49 1.40 -3.62
N TYR A 81 3.29 2.07 -4.43
CA TYR A 81 3.71 1.57 -5.74
C TYR A 81 5.14 1.95 -6.10
N THR A 82 5.74 1.25 -7.07
CA THR A 82 7.02 1.62 -7.69
C THR A 82 6.93 1.63 -9.21
N ARG A 83 7.76 2.47 -9.83
CA ARG A 83 7.96 2.53 -11.28
C ARG A 83 9.41 2.26 -11.64
N ASN A 84 9.64 1.58 -12.76
CA ASN A 84 10.98 1.50 -13.36
C ASN A 84 11.36 2.82 -14.06
N SER A 85 12.55 2.87 -14.66
CA SER A 85 13.06 4.04 -15.40
C SER A 85 12.23 4.40 -16.63
N SER A 86 11.46 3.46 -17.20
CA SER A 86 10.54 3.73 -18.31
C SER A 86 9.16 4.20 -17.84
N GLY A 87 8.95 4.38 -16.54
CA GLY A 87 7.67 4.78 -15.96
C GLY A 87 6.65 3.65 -15.81
N ARG A 88 6.99 2.41 -16.18
CA ARG A 88 6.10 1.24 -16.02
C ARG A 88 6.01 0.84 -14.55
N MET A 89 4.81 0.49 -14.12
CA MET A 89 4.54 -0.02 -12.77
C MET A 89 5.18 -1.40 -12.56
N THR A 90 5.92 -1.57 -11.48
CA THR A 90 6.66 -2.82 -11.20
C THR A 90 6.24 -3.51 -9.93
N SER A 91 5.67 -2.79 -8.96
CA SER A 91 5.11 -3.42 -7.76
C SER A 91 4.05 -2.52 -7.13
N THR A 92 3.18 -3.14 -6.33
CA THR A 92 2.13 -2.46 -5.57
C THR A 92 1.81 -3.21 -4.29
N VAL A 93 1.41 -2.50 -3.24
CA VAL A 93 0.75 -3.03 -2.04
C VAL A 93 -0.30 -2.01 -1.59
N ARG A 94 -1.39 -2.49 -1.01
CA ARG A 94 -2.39 -1.68 -0.34
C ARG A 94 -2.19 -1.75 1.16
N ILE A 95 -2.20 -0.60 1.83
CA ILE A 95 -2.31 -0.48 3.28
C ILE A 95 -3.76 -0.06 3.58
N ALA A 96 -4.61 -1.00 3.95
CA ALA A 96 -5.99 -0.71 4.35
C ALA A 96 -6.02 -0.39 5.84
N PHE A 97 -6.51 0.79 6.21
CA PHE A 97 -6.56 1.23 7.60
C PHE A 97 -7.85 0.74 8.26
N ASP A 98 -7.81 0.52 9.58
CA ASP A 98 -9.03 0.28 10.37
C ASP A 98 -9.86 1.56 10.49
N GLY A 99 -10.71 1.79 9.48
CA GLY A 99 -11.62 2.93 9.37
C GLY A 99 -13.08 2.49 9.41
N GLU A 100 -13.97 3.28 8.79
CA GLU A 100 -15.42 3.00 8.79
C GLU A 100 -15.80 1.64 8.18
N LEU A 101 -15.02 1.17 7.20
CA LEU A 101 -15.24 -0.12 6.54
C LEU A 101 -14.48 -1.29 7.22
N GLY A 102 -13.62 -0.99 8.20
CA GLY A 102 -12.66 -1.95 8.74
C GLY A 102 -11.62 -2.40 7.71
N ILE A 103 -10.96 -3.53 7.98
CA ILE A 103 -9.97 -4.15 7.09
C ILE A 103 -10.59 -5.26 6.22
N PRO A 104 -10.06 -5.50 5.00
CA PRO A 104 -10.63 -6.47 4.04
C PRO A 104 -10.90 -7.87 4.58
N GLU A 105 -9.98 -8.44 5.35
CA GLU A 105 -10.03 -9.83 5.78
C GLU A 105 -10.36 -9.97 7.27
N VAL A 106 -11.11 -8.99 7.83
CA VAL A 106 -11.52 -8.98 9.25
C VAL A 106 -12.16 -10.29 9.70
N ALA A 107 -12.94 -10.94 8.82
CA ALA A 107 -13.62 -12.19 9.12
C ALA A 107 -12.66 -13.37 9.43
N LEU A 108 -11.39 -13.30 8.98
CA LEU A 108 -10.38 -14.32 9.27
C LEU A 108 -9.71 -14.12 10.63
N VAL A 109 -9.81 -12.93 11.21
CA VAL A 109 -9.05 -12.49 12.39
C VAL A 109 -9.88 -11.63 13.35
N SER A 110 -11.20 -11.85 13.42
CA SER A 110 -12.13 -11.01 14.21
C SER A 110 -11.70 -10.86 15.66
N ASP A 111 -11.37 -11.97 16.32
CA ASP A 111 -11.00 -11.97 17.74
C ASP A 111 -9.71 -11.16 18.01
N LEU A 112 -8.80 -11.11 17.03
CA LEU A 112 -7.57 -10.32 17.12
C LEU A 112 -7.85 -8.84 16.89
N VAL A 113 -8.72 -8.53 15.93
CA VAL A 113 -9.15 -7.17 15.63
C VAL A 113 -9.89 -6.57 16.82
N ASP A 114 -10.82 -7.30 17.42
CA ASP A 114 -11.55 -6.87 18.62
C ASP A 114 -10.58 -6.55 19.76
N GLN A 115 -9.58 -7.40 19.99
CA GLN A 115 -8.52 -7.16 20.99
C GLN A 115 -7.71 -5.89 20.72
N TYR A 116 -7.39 -5.60 19.45
CA TYR A 116 -6.66 -4.38 19.10
C TYR A 116 -7.53 -3.14 19.29
N GLN A 117 -8.80 -3.22 18.91
CA GLN A 117 -9.75 -2.11 19.10
C GLN A 117 -9.98 -1.82 20.58
N ASP A 118 -10.20 -2.84 21.41
CA ASP A 118 -10.37 -2.72 22.86
C ASP A 118 -9.13 -2.12 23.55
N ALA A 119 -7.94 -2.42 23.01
CA ALA A 119 -6.66 -1.92 23.51
C ALA A 119 -6.23 -0.57 22.90
N GLU A 120 -7.07 0.05 22.06
CA GLU A 120 -6.77 1.29 21.32
C GLU A 120 -5.47 1.19 20.47
N ILE A 121 -5.16 -0.01 19.98
CA ILE A 121 -4.00 -0.27 19.12
C ILE A 121 -4.39 0.08 17.68
N GLN A 122 -3.65 0.99 17.05
CA GLN A 122 -3.89 1.33 15.65
C GLN A 122 -3.25 0.28 14.74
N PHE A 123 -4.07 -0.40 13.94
CA PHE A 123 -3.58 -1.39 12.98
C PHE A 123 -3.98 -1.06 11.54
N ALA A 124 -3.33 -1.74 10.60
CA ALA A 124 -3.64 -1.71 9.18
C ALA A 124 -3.36 -3.07 8.54
N GLU A 125 -4.11 -3.42 7.50
CA GLU A 125 -3.90 -4.64 6.71
C GLU A 125 -3.07 -4.35 5.46
N LEU A 126 -2.03 -5.14 5.25
CA LEU A 126 -1.28 -5.22 4.01
C LEU A 126 -1.97 -6.21 3.06
N GLY A 127 -2.52 -5.68 1.97
CA GLY A 127 -3.21 -6.46 0.97
C GLY A 127 -2.75 -6.13 -0.44
N ARG A 128 -3.20 -6.91 -1.43
CA ARG A 128 -2.94 -6.66 -2.86
C ARG A 128 -1.44 -6.52 -3.19
N PHE A 129 -0.57 -7.24 -2.46
CA PHE A 129 0.87 -7.16 -2.63
C PHE A 129 1.31 -7.94 -3.87
N VAL A 130 1.92 -7.23 -4.81
CA VAL A 130 2.38 -7.75 -6.09
C VAL A 130 3.75 -7.16 -6.40
N ILE A 131 4.69 -8.03 -6.80
CA ILE A 131 5.97 -7.64 -7.39
C ILE A 131 6.07 -8.33 -8.75
N ASP A 132 6.37 -7.55 -9.79
CA ASP A 132 6.63 -8.06 -11.11
C ASP A 132 7.98 -8.80 -11.14
N GLY A 133 7.97 -10.10 -11.40
CA GLY A 133 9.15 -10.97 -11.39
C GLY A 133 10.21 -10.62 -12.44
N GLU A 134 9.90 -9.74 -13.40
CA GLU A 134 10.89 -9.16 -14.33
C GLU A 134 11.87 -8.20 -13.63
N THR A 135 11.57 -7.77 -12.40
CA THR A 135 12.51 -6.99 -11.58
C THR A 135 13.45 -7.90 -10.81
N GLN A 136 14.75 -7.64 -10.95
CA GLN A 136 15.85 -8.48 -10.48
C GLN A 136 15.76 -8.86 -9.00
N GLY A 137 15.28 -10.07 -8.71
CA GLY A 137 15.45 -10.76 -7.42
C GLY A 137 14.72 -10.16 -6.21
N LEU A 138 14.69 -10.96 -5.13
CA LEU A 138 14.07 -10.63 -3.84
C LEU A 138 14.74 -9.44 -3.12
N ASP A 139 15.95 -9.05 -3.52
CA ASP A 139 16.80 -8.13 -2.76
C ASP A 139 16.46 -6.64 -2.93
N GLY A 140 15.73 -6.25 -3.97
CA GLY A 140 15.41 -4.84 -4.24
C GLY A 140 14.05 -4.40 -3.68
N PRO A 141 12.92 -4.81 -4.27
CA PRO A 141 11.61 -4.25 -3.94
C PRO A 141 11.16 -4.57 -2.51
N LEU A 142 11.39 -5.80 -2.04
CA LEU A 142 10.88 -6.26 -0.74
C LEU A 142 11.48 -5.47 0.43
N LYS A 143 12.80 -5.25 0.41
CA LYS A 143 13.49 -4.43 1.40
C LYS A 143 12.92 -3.01 1.48
N ASN A 144 12.60 -2.43 0.34
CA ASN A 144 12.03 -1.09 0.26
C ASN A 144 10.62 -1.02 0.81
N TYR A 145 9.81 -2.06 0.62
CA TYR A 145 8.50 -2.17 1.25
C TYR A 145 8.58 -2.26 2.77
N TYR A 146 9.41 -3.14 3.33
CA TYR A 146 9.56 -3.21 4.80
C TYR A 146 10.07 -1.91 5.42
N ARG A 147 11.00 -1.23 4.72
CA ARG A 147 11.42 0.10 5.13
C ARG A 147 10.28 1.11 5.07
N ALA A 148 9.51 1.10 3.98
CA ALA A 148 8.34 1.97 3.84
C ALA A 148 7.33 1.71 4.95
N TYR A 149 7.01 0.47 5.28
CA TYR A 149 6.11 0.13 6.38
C TYR A 149 6.60 0.68 7.71
N TYR A 150 7.90 0.56 8.02
CA TYR A 150 8.46 1.12 9.24
C TYR A 150 8.33 2.65 9.32
N GLU A 151 8.73 3.36 8.25
CA GLU A 151 8.69 4.83 8.24
C GLU A 151 7.26 5.38 8.21
N LEU A 152 6.39 4.76 7.40
CA LEU A 152 4.99 5.15 7.28
C LEU A 152 4.20 4.80 8.55
N GLY A 153 4.49 3.67 9.19
CA GLY A 153 3.87 3.30 10.46
C GLY A 153 4.18 4.32 11.55
N LYS A 154 5.45 4.71 11.69
CA LYS A 154 5.85 5.80 12.60
C LYS A 154 5.19 7.13 12.27
N ARG A 155 5.08 7.45 10.98
CA ARG A 155 4.50 8.71 10.52
C ARG A 155 3.00 8.77 10.79
N TRP A 156 2.28 7.71 10.43
CA TRP A 156 0.82 7.64 10.46
C TRP A 156 0.25 7.18 11.79
N GLY A 157 1.10 6.75 12.72
CA GLY A 157 0.72 6.24 14.03
C GLY A 157 0.10 4.84 13.92
N ILE A 158 0.69 3.95 13.13
CA ILE A 158 0.28 2.54 13.03
C ILE A 158 1.21 1.72 13.91
N ASP A 159 0.62 0.99 14.85
CA ASP A 159 1.29 0.11 15.78
C ASP A 159 1.51 -1.28 15.19
N VAL A 160 0.53 -1.77 14.40
CA VAL A 160 0.54 -3.14 13.86
C VAL A 160 0.16 -3.18 12.38
N TYR A 161 0.97 -3.88 11.59
CA TYR A 161 0.60 -4.29 10.24
C TYR A 161 0.20 -5.77 10.21
N LEU A 162 -1.02 -6.05 9.79
CA LEU A 162 -1.52 -7.40 9.54
C LEU A 162 -1.20 -7.79 8.10
N ASN A 163 -0.49 -8.91 7.91
CA ASN A 163 -0.26 -9.48 6.58
C ASN A 163 -0.86 -10.89 6.54
N LEU A 164 -2.01 -11.01 5.87
CA LEU A 164 -2.80 -12.23 5.84
C LEU A 164 -2.50 -12.97 4.54
N CYS A 165 -1.78 -14.08 4.68
CA CYS A 165 -1.42 -14.96 3.57
C CYS A 165 -2.23 -16.26 3.68
N ALA A 166 -3.34 -16.35 2.95
CA ALA A 166 -4.07 -17.60 2.84
C ALA A 166 -3.26 -18.57 1.96
N ARG A 167 -2.73 -19.63 2.56
CA ARG A 167 -2.19 -20.77 1.81
C ARG A 167 -3.37 -21.63 1.37
N LYS A 168 -3.55 -21.79 0.05
CA LYS A 168 -4.39 -22.86 -0.47
C LYS A 168 -3.67 -24.20 -0.37
#